data_AF-A0A493TNH4-F1
#
_entry.id   AF-A0A493TNH4-F1
#
_cell.length_a   1.000
_cell.length_b   1.000
_cell.length_c   1.000
_cell.angle_alpha   90.00
_cell.angle_beta   90.00
_cell.angle_gamma   90.00
#
_symmetry.space_group_name_H-M   'P 1'
#
loop_
_entity.id
_entity.type
_entity.pdbx_description
1 polymer ?
#
loop_
_entity_poly.entity_id
_entity_poly.type
_entity_poly.pdbx_seq_one_letter_code
_entity_poly.pdbx_strand_id
1 'polypeptide(L)'
;MSPHHGVTCHLDTMSPCHGVTMSRCRHVTVSPCHRVTTSWCHHLTASQSHGVTTSRCHHVTTLQFSWCHHVTTSWCHRVTMSLCHHVTVSPCHHVTVSPHYSVTSTPC
;
A
#
# COMPACT_ATOMS: atom_id res chain seq x y z
N MET A 1 9.38 11.88 16.09
CA MET A 1 8.69 10.69 15.51
C MET A 1 9.70 10.01 14.60
N SER A 2 10.34 8.95 15.09
CA SER A 2 11.46 8.32 14.39
C SER A 2 10.94 7.48 13.21
N PRO A 3 11.54 7.57 12.02
CA PRO A 3 11.24 6.64 10.94
C PRO A 3 11.72 5.25 11.38
N HIS A 4 10.79 4.34 11.63
CA HIS A 4 11.12 2.93 11.80
C HIS A 4 11.71 2.43 10.46
N HIS A 5 13.02 2.23 10.42
CA HIS A 5 13.73 1.65 9.28
C HIS A 5 13.97 0.17 9.58
N GLY A 6 13.52 -0.71 8.68
CA GLY A 6 13.95 -2.11 8.68
C GLY A 6 13.26 -3.03 9.68
N VAL A 7 12.00 -2.79 10.04
CA VAL A 7 11.28 -3.64 11.00
C VAL A 7 10.79 -4.92 10.30
N THR A 8 11.15 -6.06 10.89
CA THR A 8 10.50 -7.36 10.67
C THR A 8 9.27 -7.44 11.56
N CYS A 9 8.11 -7.69 10.98
CA CYS A 9 6.87 -7.75 11.75
C CYS A 9 5.99 -8.97 11.45
N HIS A 10 5.28 -9.43 12.46
CA HIS A 10 4.32 -10.52 12.28
C HIS A 10 2.90 -9.99 12.15
N LEU A 11 2.48 -9.15 13.09
CA LEU A 11 1.21 -8.44 13.06
C LEU A 11 1.43 -7.04 13.63
N ASP A 12 1.37 -6.03 12.76
CA ASP A 12 1.49 -4.63 13.17
C ASP A 12 0.25 -3.85 12.78
N THR A 13 -0.31 -3.13 13.75
CA THR A 13 -1.35 -2.13 13.53
C THR A 13 -0.77 -0.77 13.91
N MET A 14 -0.71 0.16 12.96
CA MET A 14 -0.12 1.48 13.19
C MET A 14 -1.14 2.60 12.94
N SER A 15 -1.25 3.48 13.93
CA SER A 15 -2.21 4.59 13.96
C SER A 15 -1.83 5.63 15.02
N PRO A 16 -1.90 6.95 14.75
CA PRO A 16 -1.64 7.68 13.50
C PRO A 16 -0.14 7.86 13.22
N CYS A 17 0.27 8.01 11.95
CA CYS A 17 1.69 8.22 11.63
C CYS A 17 1.97 9.16 10.44
N HIS A 18 3.12 9.86 10.48
CA HIS A 18 3.54 10.71 9.36
C HIS A 18 4.27 9.91 8.26
N GLY A 19 5.02 8.88 8.62
CA GLY A 19 5.76 8.08 7.66
C GLY A 19 6.22 6.77 8.27
N VAL A 20 6.05 5.69 7.54
CA VAL A 20 6.52 4.37 7.97
C VAL A 20 7.15 3.58 6.82
N THR A 21 8.21 2.85 7.14
CA THR A 21 8.91 1.94 6.22
C THR A 21 9.03 0.55 6.85
N MET A 22 8.32 -0.42 6.29
CA MET A 22 8.39 -1.83 6.73
C MET A 22 9.01 -2.68 5.62
N SER A 23 9.80 -3.68 5.99
CA SER A 23 10.64 -4.41 5.02
C SER A 23 10.41 -5.91 4.95
N ARG A 24 9.82 -6.52 5.98
CA ARG A 24 9.43 -7.93 5.96
C ARG A 24 8.30 -8.19 6.94
N CYS A 25 7.09 -8.29 6.42
CA CYS A 25 5.91 -8.39 7.27
C CYS A 25 4.95 -9.48 6.82
N ARG A 26 4.26 -10.11 7.78
CA ARG A 26 3.15 -11.01 7.44
C ARG A 26 1.84 -10.25 7.29
N HIS A 27 1.42 -9.54 8.34
CA HIS A 27 0.19 -8.76 8.33
C HIS A 27 0.44 -7.34 8.82
N VAL A 28 0.03 -6.36 8.03
CA VAL A 28 0.16 -4.94 8.38
C VAL A 28 -1.16 -4.24 8.13
N THR A 29 -1.64 -3.55 9.16
CA THR A 29 -2.77 -2.61 9.04
C THR A 29 -2.29 -1.22 9.38
N VAL A 30 -2.47 -0.27 8.47
CA VAL A 30 -2.06 1.13 8.68
C VAL A 30 -3.28 2.04 8.49
N SER A 31 -3.58 2.85 9.51
CA SER A 31 -4.71 3.78 9.46
C SER A 31 -4.68 4.75 10.64
N PRO A 32 -4.70 6.09 10.48
CA PRO A 32 -4.40 6.89 9.30
C PRO A 32 -2.89 7.23 9.21
N CYS A 33 -2.32 7.29 8.00
CA CYS A 33 -0.90 7.65 7.83
C CYS A 33 -0.57 8.40 6.53
N HIS A 34 0.27 9.43 6.62
CA HIS A 34 0.59 10.25 5.44
C HIS A 34 1.40 9.47 4.37
N ARG A 35 2.45 8.73 4.75
CA ARG A 35 3.24 7.92 3.81
C ARG A 35 3.50 6.51 4.33
N VAL A 36 3.21 5.51 3.50
CA VAL A 36 3.45 4.09 3.81
C VAL A 36 4.35 3.49 2.74
N THR A 37 5.50 2.96 3.15
CA THR A 37 6.41 2.21 2.28
C THR A 37 6.54 0.79 2.83
N THR A 38 6.24 -0.20 2.00
CA THR A 38 6.33 -1.61 2.41
C THR A 38 7.06 -2.45 1.36
N SER A 39 7.89 -3.36 1.85
CA SER A 39 8.58 -4.37 1.05
C SER A 39 8.28 -5.75 1.65
N TRP A 40 8.13 -6.78 0.82
CA TRP A 40 7.97 -8.17 1.24
C TRP A 40 6.88 -8.36 2.30
N CYS A 41 5.63 -8.10 1.90
CA CYS A 41 4.48 -8.27 2.78
C CYS A 41 3.55 -9.39 2.29
N HIS A 42 3.05 -10.25 3.17
CA HIS A 42 1.99 -11.16 2.77
C HIS A 42 0.66 -10.43 2.60
N HIS A 43 0.26 -9.63 3.60
CA HIS A 43 -0.98 -8.87 3.60
C HIS A 43 -0.78 -7.45 4.11
N LEU A 44 -1.05 -6.46 3.25
CA LEU A 44 -1.12 -5.06 3.63
C LEU A 44 -2.55 -4.56 3.50
N THR A 45 -3.06 -3.96 4.57
CA THR A 45 -4.26 -3.13 4.56
C THR A 45 -3.87 -1.71 4.91
N ALA A 46 -4.11 -0.76 4.00
CA ALA A 46 -3.92 0.65 4.26
C ALA A 46 -5.25 1.39 4.08
N SER A 47 -5.55 2.30 5.01
CA SER A 47 -6.67 3.23 4.90
C SER A 47 -6.28 4.63 5.37
N GLN A 48 -6.94 5.62 4.78
CA GLN A 48 -6.70 7.04 5.05
C GLN A 48 -5.21 7.43 4.89
N SER A 49 -4.58 6.95 3.81
CA SER A 49 -3.20 7.28 3.46
C SER A 49 -3.06 8.22 2.26
N HIS A 50 -2.13 9.18 2.30
CA HIS A 50 -1.89 10.07 1.14
C HIS A 50 -1.01 9.40 0.07
N GLY A 51 0.01 8.66 0.50
CA GLY A 51 0.96 7.98 -0.37
C GLY A 51 1.23 6.56 0.08
N VAL A 52 1.04 5.59 -0.82
CA VAL A 52 1.35 4.18 -0.56
C VAL A 52 2.32 3.66 -1.62
N THR A 53 3.43 3.08 -1.18
CA THR A 53 4.39 2.40 -2.03
C THR A 53 4.56 0.97 -1.52
N THR A 54 4.26 -0.01 -2.38
CA THR A 54 4.37 -1.43 -2.05
C THR A 54 5.21 -2.16 -3.09
N SER A 55 6.01 -3.12 -2.61
CA SER A 55 6.81 -3.98 -3.47
C SER A 55 6.84 -5.41 -2.94
N ARG A 56 6.65 -6.38 -3.85
CA ARG A 56 6.69 -7.82 -3.54
C ARG A 56 5.68 -8.22 -2.47
N CYS A 57 4.41 -7.93 -2.72
CA CYS A 57 3.34 -8.24 -1.78
C CYS A 57 2.36 -9.28 -2.33
N HIS A 58 1.92 -10.23 -1.51
CA HIS A 58 0.90 -11.19 -1.97
C HIS A 58 -0.48 -10.53 -2.09
N HIS A 59 -0.90 -9.81 -1.06
CA HIS A 59 -2.18 -9.13 -1.01
C HIS A 59 -2.02 -7.69 -0.56
N VAL A 60 -2.52 -6.76 -1.35
CA VAL A 60 -2.58 -5.35 -1.02
C VAL A 60 -4.02 -4.89 -1.11
N THR A 61 -4.56 -4.41 0.01
CA THR A 61 -5.86 -3.76 0.06
C THR A 61 -5.66 -2.31 0.48
N THR A 62 -6.00 -1.38 -0.39
CA THR A 62 -6.07 0.04 -0.03
C THR A 62 -7.54 0.44 -0.04
N LEU A 63 -8.13 0.52 1.15
CA LEU A 63 -9.52 0.93 1.35
C LEU A 63 -9.53 2.38 1.80
N GLN A 64 -9.93 3.28 0.91
CA GLN A 64 -9.88 4.70 1.20
C GLN A 64 -11.28 5.29 1.24
N PHE A 65 -11.60 5.99 2.33
CA PHE A 65 -12.84 6.77 2.46
C PHE A 65 -12.65 8.26 2.19
N SER A 66 -11.40 8.75 2.13
CA SER A 66 -11.06 10.16 1.85
C SER A 66 -9.65 10.29 1.29
N TRP A 67 -9.54 10.90 0.09
CA TRP A 67 -8.32 11.33 -0.63
C TRP A 67 -7.03 10.49 -0.47
N CYS A 68 -6.85 9.50 -1.36
CA CYS A 68 -5.51 9.03 -1.76
C CYS A 68 -5.04 9.83 -2.99
N HIS A 69 -3.84 10.40 -2.94
CA HIS A 69 -3.26 11.05 -4.12
C HIS A 69 -2.45 10.09 -4.99
N HIS A 70 -1.60 9.26 -4.38
CA HIS A 70 -0.65 8.45 -5.14
C HIS A 70 -0.45 7.05 -4.55
N VAL A 71 -0.64 6.02 -5.38
CA VAL A 71 -0.31 4.64 -5.01
C VAL A 71 0.56 4.01 -6.08
N THR A 72 1.66 3.42 -5.64
CA THR A 72 2.57 2.64 -6.47
C THR A 72 2.64 1.23 -5.93
N THR A 73 2.29 0.26 -6.77
CA THR A 73 2.39 -1.16 -6.44
C THR A 73 3.24 -1.87 -7.47
N SER A 74 4.14 -2.74 -6.99
CA SER A 74 5.05 -3.49 -7.86
C SER A 74 5.20 -4.94 -7.41
N TRP A 75 5.17 -5.88 -8.35
CA TRP A 75 5.37 -7.31 -8.07
C TRP A 75 4.36 -7.85 -7.05
N CYS A 76 3.07 -7.55 -7.24
CA CYS A 76 2.01 -7.97 -6.33
C CYS A 76 1.09 -9.02 -6.93
N HIS A 77 0.65 -10.00 -6.14
CA HIS A 77 -0.26 -11.03 -6.67
C HIS A 77 -1.72 -10.50 -6.74
N ARG A 78 -2.21 -9.88 -5.68
CA ARG A 78 -3.55 -9.26 -5.66
C ARG A 78 -3.47 -7.85 -5.11
N VAL A 79 -4.07 -6.90 -5.84
CA VAL A 79 -4.18 -5.50 -5.47
C VAL A 79 -5.64 -5.07 -5.60
N THR A 80 -6.23 -4.63 -4.49
CA THR A 80 -7.58 -4.08 -4.43
C THR A 80 -7.50 -2.63 -3.97
N MET A 81 -8.09 -1.74 -4.75
CA MET A 81 -7.99 -0.30 -4.54
C MET A 81 -9.32 0.40 -4.70
N SER A 82 -9.60 1.36 -3.81
CA SER A 82 -10.77 2.24 -3.94
C SER A 82 -10.43 3.71 -3.73
N LEU A 83 -11.09 4.59 -4.48
CA LEU A 83 -11.04 6.06 -4.35
C LEU A 83 -9.59 6.64 -4.41
N CYS A 84 -8.88 6.37 -5.51
CA CYS A 84 -7.49 6.84 -5.72
C CYS A 84 -7.35 7.72 -6.97
N HIS A 85 -6.59 8.82 -6.89
CA HIS A 85 -6.36 9.71 -8.03
C HIS A 85 -5.33 9.17 -9.01
N HIS A 86 -4.12 8.87 -8.53
CA HIS A 86 -3.03 8.33 -9.34
C HIS A 86 -2.64 6.95 -8.85
N VAL A 87 -2.74 5.97 -9.75
CA VAL A 87 -2.35 4.59 -9.49
C VAL A 87 -1.34 4.15 -10.53
N THR A 88 -0.18 3.71 -10.07
CA THR A 88 0.84 3.05 -10.89
C THR A 88 0.95 1.60 -10.45
N VAL A 89 0.74 0.69 -11.41
CA VAL A 89 0.79 -0.75 -11.19
C VAL A 89 1.79 -1.38 -12.16
N SER A 90 2.73 -2.15 -11.61
CA SER A 90 3.78 -2.83 -12.37
C SER A 90 4.02 -4.23 -11.82
N PRO A 91 4.47 -5.16 -12.66
CA PRO A 91 3.76 -6.42 -12.91
C PRO A 91 2.96 -6.95 -11.70
N CYS A 92 1.63 -6.97 -11.84
CA CYS A 92 0.71 -7.52 -10.85
C CYS A 92 -0.26 -8.51 -11.51
N HIS A 93 -0.59 -9.62 -10.83
CA HIS A 93 -1.45 -10.67 -11.42
C HIS A 93 -2.94 -10.31 -11.43
N HIS A 94 -3.46 -9.81 -10.30
CA HIS A 94 -4.86 -9.44 -10.16
C HIS A 94 -4.98 -8.03 -9.59
N VAL A 95 -5.65 -7.15 -10.34
CA VAL A 95 -5.77 -5.73 -10.00
C VAL A 95 -7.24 -5.34 -10.11
N THR A 96 -7.84 -4.93 -8.99
CA THR A 96 -9.19 -4.39 -8.94
C THR A 96 -9.10 -2.94 -8.46
N VAL A 97 -9.51 -1.98 -9.30
CA VAL A 97 -9.48 -0.55 -8.97
C VAL A 97 -10.87 0.05 -9.20
N SER A 98 -11.49 0.62 -8.16
CA SER A 98 -12.79 1.30 -8.31
C SER A 98 -13.12 2.24 -7.13
N PRO A 99 -13.54 3.50 -7.36
CA PRO A 99 -13.37 4.35 -8.56
C PRO A 99 -11.97 5.01 -8.58
N HIS A 100 -11.52 5.48 -9.76
CA HIS A 100 -10.21 6.12 -9.94
C HIS A 100 -10.24 7.22 -11.02
N TYR A 101 -9.28 8.15 -10.95
CA TYR A 101 -9.13 9.24 -11.94
C TYR A 101 -8.07 8.93 -13.02
N SER A 102 -6.96 8.28 -12.65
CA SER A 102 -5.90 7.89 -13.59
C SER A 102 -5.20 6.62 -13.15
N VAL A 103 -5.04 5.68 -14.09
CA VAL A 103 -4.34 4.40 -13.88
C VAL A 103 -3.29 4.23 -14.96
N THR A 104 -2.06 3.95 -14.54
CA THR A 104 -0.97 3.53 -15.42
C THR A 104 -0.61 2.09 -15.06
N SER A 105 -0.87 1.16 -15.97
CA SER A 105 -0.43 -0.23 -15.87
C SER A 105 0.71 -0.47 -16.86
N THR A 106 1.77 -1.11 -16.37
CA THR A 106 2.83 -1.65 -17.23
C THR A 106 2.67 -3.16 -17.25
N PRO A 107 2.41 -3.77 -18.42
CA PRO A 107 2.38 -5.22 -18.52
C PRO A 107 3.77 -5.81 -18.27
N CYS A 108 3.78 -7.08 -17.89
CA CYS A 108 4.98 -7.91 -17.82
C CYS A 108 5.64 -8.02 -19.21
#